data_AF-A0AAU4KXA2-F1
#
_entry.id   AF-A0AAU4KXA2-F1
#
_cell.length_a   1.000
_cell.length_b   1.000
_cell.length_c   1.000
_cell.angle_alpha   90.00
_cell.angle_beta   90.00
_cell.angle_gamma   90.00
#
_symmetry.space_group_name_H-M   'P 1'
#
loop_
_entity.id
_entity.type
_entity.pdbx_description
1 polymer ?
#
loop_
_entity_poly.entity_id
_entity_poly.type
_entity_poly.pdbx_seq_one_letter_code
_entity_poly.pdbx_strand_id
1 'polypeptide(L)'
;MTLLADISLFIGTRPLWAQAASHRLVVAAIVSLCYASILATGVLALVVRRSRSLARLDLVVLVTAVTLVVCGLVMNHRGSDESVLTARAAHEFLAGHQVYGRPWPWLFGHGVALTATMNGGYDFTYGYPPLAPMLTAPLLWVGHGSAAATLVGTGAVIAGAVVMWRMLPVPWRSAATLTCLGFGLLPTYARLGYPAVLACALLIPVVVGWTRMGGGGRGDLARAACLGAACAAQQLPWFLTPFLLAGVYALRRGDLGARAAAIAVGRIAGTAAATWLLINSYFIVSEPRTWLSGIALPLTQDADIHGQGLVGISLYLTDGSDRLAWYAHASLLLAAGLLVLFVLFVRWLGPAATVLPWCAFYAATRSQDGYYLLMTPLWVAAAITAPWQSFRTAWQPRPAFLRGPHRRGARVAAVALLLAPSAAAVSLAATGSPPLRMRVTEAHRAAHGLTGLTVGVTNLGAAALSPHFTLTTGQGMSRYWSVTSGPSTLAGHAFGRYELRPPDGTFTLPRAGVRMRLRAVSAAPMTLSSTDLHLPATRP
;
A
#
# COMPACT_ATOMS: atom_id res chain seq x y z
N MET A 1 10.84 4.38 25.40
CA MET A 1 10.16 3.59 24.37
C MET A 1 8.88 2.95 24.90
N THR A 2 8.93 2.24 26.03
CA THR A 2 7.74 1.63 26.67
C THR A 2 6.58 2.61 26.84
N LEU A 3 6.82 3.79 27.43
CA LEU A 3 5.80 4.83 27.59
C LEU A 3 5.18 5.29 26.26
N LEU A 4 5.97 5.37 25.17
CA LEU A 4 5.45 5.75 23.85
C LEU A 4 4.53 4.65 23.29
N ALA A 5 4.89 3.38 23.52
CA ALA A 5 4.02 2.26 23.18
C ALA A 5 2.70 2.31 23.97
N ASP A 6 2.74 2.59 25.28
CA ASP A 6 1.54 2.78 26.10
C ASP A 6 0.65 3.92 25.57
N ILE A 7 1.24 5.10 25.28
CA ILE A 7 0.52 6.25 24.72
C ILE A 7 -0.18 5.87 23.40
N SER A 8 0.51 5.14 22.51
CA SER A 8 -0.08 4.74 21.23
C SER A 8 -1.31 3.84 21.41
N LEU A 9 -1.24 2.87 22.33
CA LEU A 9 -2.38 2.00 22.65
C LEU A 9 -3.53 2.80 23.27
N PHE A 10 -3.20 3.74 24.16
CA PHE A 10 -4.18 4.57 24.84
C PHE A 10 -5.05 5.37 23.86
N ILE A 11 -4.41 5.99 22.85
CA ILE A 11 -5.10 6.75 21.80
C ILE A 11 -6.10 5.87 21.03
N GLY A 12 -5.71 4.64 20.70
CA GLY A 12 -6.54 3.71 19.90
C GLY A 12 -7.66 3.01 20.68
N THR A 13 -7.64 3.02 22.01
CA THR A 13 -8.52 2.17 22.84
C THR A 13 -9.96 2.69 22.92
N ARG A 14 -10.16 4.02 22.95
CA ARG A 14 -11.48 4.63 23.17
C ARG A 14 -12.53 4.28 22.10
N PRO A 15 -12.24 4.39 20.79
CA PRO A 15 -13.23 4.05 19.76
C PRO A 15 -13.67 2.59 19.84
N LEU A 16 -12.74 1.67 20.10
CA LEU A 16 -13.03 0.24 20.24
C LEU A 16 -13.92 -0.04 21.46
N TRP A 17 -13.63 0.59 22.60
CA TRP A 17 -14.45 0.46 23.80
C TRP A 17 -15.87 0.98 23.57
N ALA A 18 -16.02 2.17 22.97
CA ALA A 18 -17.34 2.75 22.69
C ALA A 18 -18.17 1.87 21.76
N GLN A 19 -17.53 1.30 20.73
CA GLN A 19 -18.18 0.33 19.86
C GLN A 19 -18.60 -0.93 20.65
N ALA A 20 -17.70 -1.51 21.44
CA ALA A 20 -17.98 -2.73 22.21
C ALA A 20 -19.08 -2.53 23.27
N ALA A 21 -19.10 -1.40 23.97
CA ALA A 21 -20.06 -1.11 25.03
C ALA A 21 -21.52 -1.08 24.52
N SER A 22 -21.74 -0.79 23.23
CA SER A 22 -23.09 -0.72 22.66
C SER A 22 -23.73 -2.09 22.37
N HIS A 23 -22.95 -3.15 22.16
CA HIS A 23 -23.52 -4.45 21.76
C HIS A 23 -22.70 -5.70 22.13
N ARG A 24 -21.53 -5.57 22.78
CA ARG A 24 -20.65 -6.68 23.18
C ARG A 24 -19.98 -6.39 24.54
N LEU A 25 -20.76 -6.45 25.62
CA LEU A 25 -20.31 -6.07 26.98
C LEU A 25 -19.07 -6.83 27.48
N VAL A 26 -18.92 -8.12 27.15
CA VAL A 26 -17.73 -8.91 27.52
C VAL A 26 -16.47 -8.33 26.88
N VAL A 27 -16.54 -7.92 25.61
CA VAL A 27 -15.42 -7.28 24.92
C VAL A 27 -15.14 -5.91 25.54
N ALA A 28 -16.18 -5.15 25.88
CA ALA A 28 -16.02 -3.86 26.55
C ALA A 28 -15.29 -3.99 27.90
N ALA A 29 -15.65 -5.01 28.70
CA ALA A 29 -14.98 -5.30 29.97
C ALA A 29 -13.49 -5.65 29.79
N ILE A 30 -13.16 -6.49 28.80
CA ILE A 30 -11.76 -6.81 28.46
C ILE A 30 -10.99 -5.55 28.04
N VAL A 31 -11.61 -4.69 27.22
CA VAL A 31 -11.00 -3.43 26.79
C VAL A 31 -10.78 -2.48 27.99
N SER A 32 -11.70 -2.44 28.96
CA SER A 32 -11.52 -1.69 30.21
C SER A 32 -10.37 -2.23 31.06
N LEU A 33 -10.18 -3.56 31.14
CA LEU A 33 -9.00 -4.15 31.79
C LEU A 33 -7.71 -3.78 31.05
N CYS A 34 -7.72 -3.78 29.72
CA CYS A 34 -6.59 -3.31 28.91
C CYS A 34 -6.26 -1.84 29.20
N TYR A 35 -7.28 -0.99 29.36
CA TYR A 35 -7.11 0.42 29.73
C TYR A 35 -6.43 0.59 31.09
N ALA A 36 -6.86 -0.18 32.11
CA ALA A 36 -6.20 -0.20 33.42
C ALA A 36 -4.75 -0.70 33.33
N SER A 37 -4.49 -1.73 32.52
CA SER A 37 -3.15 -2.22 32.22
C SER A 37 -2.27 -1.11 31.65
N ILE A 38 -2.73 -0.38 30.63
CA ILE A 38 -1.98 0.72 30.00
C ILE A 38 -1.63 1.83 31.00
N LEU A 39 -2.56 2.20 31.89
CA LEU A 39 -2.30 3.21 32.92
C LEU A 39 -1.24 2.72 33.92
N ALA A 40 -1.38 1.49 34.41
CA ALA A 40 -0.41 0.89 35.31
C ALA A 40 0.97 0.76 34.67
N THR A 41 1.04 0.31 33.41
CA THR A 41 2.31 0.20 32.68
C THR A 41 2.92 1.57 32.38
N GLY A 42 2.12 2.58 32.08
CA GLY A 42 2.59 3.95 31.90
C GLY A 42 3.25 4.53 33.15
N VAL A 43 2.63 4.35 34.33
CA VAL A 43 3.22 4.76 35.61
C VAL A 43 4.50 3.98 35.89
N LEU A 44 4.48 2.65 35.74
CA LEU A 44 5.65 1.81 35.98
C LEU A 44 6.80 2.12 35.03
N ALA A 45 6.53 2.49 33.77
CA ALA A 45 7.55 2.86 32.79
C ALA A 45 8.32 4.12 33.20
N LEU A 46 7.71 5.01 33.99
CA LEU A 46 8.33 6.24 34.51
C LEU A 46 9.12 6.03 35.81
N VAL A 47 8.70 5.07 36.64
CA VAL A 47 9.27 4.85 37.98
C VAL A 47 10.37 3.78 37.97
N VAL A 48 10.23 2.75 37.14
CA VAL A 48 11.15 1.61 37.11
C VAL A 48 12.50 2.01 36.50
N ARG A 49 13.57 1.81 37.29
CA ARG A 49 14.95 2.12 36.86
C ARG A 49 15.74 0.93 36.32
N ARG A 50 15.28 -0.30 36.58
CA ARG A 50 15.99 -1.53 36.18
C ARG A 50 15.61 -1.98 34.78
N SER A 51 16.59 -2.19 33.91
CA SER A 51 16.40 -2.65 32.52
C SER A 51 15.64 -3.97 32.42
N ARG A 52 15.91 -4.94 33.31
CA ARG A 52 15.18 -6.22 33.35
C ARG A 52 13.70 -6.04 33.66
N SER A 53 13.36 -5.12 34.55
CA SER A 53 11.97 -4.83 34.91
C SER A 53 11.24 -4.10 33.78
N LEU A 54 11.91 -3.16 33.09
CA LEU A 54 11.39 -2.54 31.87
C LEU A 54 11.16 -3.56 30.75
N ALA A 55 12.03 -4.55 30.60
CA ALA A 55 11.84 -5.62 29.61
C ALA A 55 10.62 -6.52 29.92
N ARG A 56 10.30 -6.74 31.20
CA ARG A 56 9.06 -7.42 31.61
C ARG A 56 7.85 -6.55 31.36
N LEU A 57 7.97 -5.25 31.60
CA LEU A 57 6.93 -4.28 31.31
C LEU A 57 6.60 -4.24 29.81
N ASP A 58 7.61 -4.22 28.95
CA ASP A 58 7.46 -4.30 27.49
C ASP A 58 6.66 -5.54 27.05
N LEU A 59 6.78 -6.67 27.77
CA LEU A 59 5.98 -7.87 27.50
C LEU A 59 4.52 -7.67 27.89
N VAL A 60 4.23 -7.05 29.03
CA VAL A 60 2.85 -6.72 29.45
C VAL A 60 2.19 -5.78 28.44
N VAL A 61 2.92 -4.78 27.94
CA VAL A 61 2.44 -3.86 26.90
C VAL A 61 2.17 -4.61 25.59
N LEU A 62 3.03 -5.54 25.19
CA LEU A 62 2.79 -6.38 24.00
C LEU A 62 1.54 -7.26 24.16
N VAL A 63 1.38 -7.93 25.30
CA VAL A 63 0.20 -8.77 25.57
C VAL A 63 -1.07 -7.93 25.54
N THR A 64 -1.06 -6.76 26.19
CA THR A 64 -2.19 -5.82 26.19
C THR A 64 -2.56 -5.38 24.77
N ALA A 65 -1.55 -5.06 23.94
CA ALA A 65 -1.76 -4.70 22.55
C ALA A 65 -2.36 -5.85 21.72
N VAL A 66 -1.86 -7.08 21.88
CA VAL A 66 -2.40 -8.26 21.20
C VAL A 66 -3.86 -8.48 21.59
N THR A 67 -4.19 -8.36 22.88
CA THR A 67 -5.57 -8.47 23.37
C THR A 67 -6.49 -7.43 22.73
N LEU A 68 -6.05 -6.17 22.63
CA LEU A 68 -6.82 -5.11 21.95
C LEU A 68 -7.03 -5.40 20.46
N VAL A 69 -6.03 -5.95 19.78
CA VAL A 69 -6.14 -6.33 18.36
C VAL A 69 -7.12 -7.47 18.16
N VAL A 70 -7.09 -8.50 19.03
CA VAL A 70 -8.06 -9.60 19.01
C VAL A 70 -9.47 -9.10 19.31
N CYS A 71 -9.64 -8.20 20.29
CA CYS A 71 -10.93 -7.54 20.54
C CYS A 71 -11.41 -6.79 19.30
N GLY A 72 -10.52 -6.06 18.62
CA GLY A 72 -10.80 -5.39 17.36
C GLY A 72 -11.27 -6.35 16.26
N LEU A 73 -10.65 -7.53 16.14
CA LEU A 73 -11.06 -8.57 15.19
C LEU A 73 -12.47 -9.08 15.51
N VAL A 74 -12.75 -9.42 16.76
CA VAL A 74 -14.08 -9.89 17.19
C VAL A 74 -15.16 -8.86 16.84
N MET A 75 -14.88 -7.57 17.09
CA MET A 75 -15.81 -6.48 16.78
C MET A 75 -15.97 -6.22 15.28
N ASN A 76 -14.91 -6.37 14.49
CA ASN A 76 -14.83 -5.90 13.11
C ASN A 76 -14.17 -6.93 12.15
N HIS A 77 -14.76 -8.12 12.03
CA HIS A 77 -14.27 -9.21 11.16
C HIS A 77 -14.88 -9.25 9.75
N ARG A 78 -15.73 -8.28 9.39
CA ARG A 78 -16.37 -8.24 8.05
C ARG A 78 -15.40 -7.90 6.91
N GLY A 79 -14.24 -7.35 7.24
CA GLY A 79 -13.17 -7.05 6.29
C GLY A 79 -13.52 -6.03 5.20
N SER A 80 -12.73 -6.00 4.13
CA SER A 80 -12.96 -5.19 2.92
C SER A 80 -13.05 -6.05 1.65
N ASP A 81 -13.13 -5.39 0.50
CA ASP A 81 -12.91 -5.96 -0.85
C ASP A 81 -11.73 -6.93 -0.90
N GLU A 82 -10.58 -6.55 -0.34
CA GLU A 82 -9.39 -7.38 -0.27
C GLU A 82 -9.64 -8.74 0.42
N SER A 83 -10.27 -8.72 1.59
CA SER A 83 -10.60 -9.95 2.32
C SER A 83 -11.66 -10.80 1.62
N VAL A 84 -12.63 -10.17 0.94
CA VAL A 84 -13.70 -10.86 0.21
C VAL A 84 -13.13 -11.55 -1.03
N LEU A 85 -12.30 -10.85 -1.81
CA LEU A 85 -11.57 -11.42 -2.95
C LEU A 85 -10.62 -12.53 -2.51
N THR A 86 -9.87 -12.33 -1.41
CA THR A 86 -8.95 -13.35 -0.88
C THR A 86 -9.69 -14.60 -0.42
N ALA A 87 -10.82 -14.44 0.29
CA ALA A 87 -11.64 -15.57 0.70
C ALA A 87 -12.27 -16.28 -0.50
N ARG A 88 -12.70 -15.55 -1.54
CA ARG A 88 -13.23 -16.17 -2.76
C ARG A 88 -12.15 -16.95 -3.51
N ALA A 89 -10.97 -16.36 -3.68
CA ALA A 89 -9.81 -17.01 -4.29
C ALA A 89 -9.44 -18.30 -3.54
N ALA A 90 -9.50 -18.29 -2.19
CA ALA A 90 -9.27 -19.48 -1.38
C ALA A 90 -10.32 -20.59 -1.58
N HIS A 91 -11.61 -20.23 -1.72
CA HIS A 91 -12.66 -21.20 -2.03
C HIS A 91 -12.47 -21.83 -3.42
N GLU A 92 -12.16 -21.01 -4.43
CA GLU A 92 -11.94 -21.49 -5.80
C GLU A 92 -10.69 -22.37 -5.88
N PHE A 93 -9.61 -21.99 -5.18
CA PHE A 93 -8.41 -22.81 -5.05
C PHE A 93 -8.70 -24.19 -4.45
N LEU A 94 -9.47 -24.26 -3.35
CA LEU A 94 -9.84 -25.54 -2.73
C LEU A 94 -10.80 -26.38 -3.59
N ALA A 95 -11.65 -25.73 -4.39
CA ALA A 95 -12.51 -26.40 -5.36
C ALA A 95 -11.75 -26.88 -6.61
N GLY A 96 -10.45 -26.55 -6.76
CA GLY A 96 -9.68 -26.84 -7.96
C GLY A 96 -10.11 -26.02 -9.17
N HIS A 97 -10.80 -24.90 -8.95
CA HIS A 97 -11.24 -23.99 -9.99
C HIS A 97 -10.20 -22.89 -10.24
N GLN A 98 -10.32 -22.26 -11.41
CA GLN A 98 -9.49 -21.12 -11.79
C GLN A 98 -9.65 -19.94 -10.83
N VAL A 99 -8.53 -19.43 -10.32
CA VAL A 99 -8.47 -18.25 -9.45
C VAL A 99 -8.19 -16.98 -10.24
N TYR A 100 -7.17 -17.01 -11.11
CA TYR A 100 -6.71 -15.81 -11.80
C TYR A 100 -7.43 -15.59 -13.12
N GLY A 101 -7.70 -14.32 -13.45
CA GLY A 101 -8.44 -13.94 -14.65
C GLY A 101 -9.95 -14.19 -14.56
N ARG A 102 -10.45 -14.74 -13.45
CA ARG A 102 -11.87 -14.97 -13.21
C ARG A 102 -12.50 -13.78 -12.47
N PRO A 103 -13.46 -13.06 -13.07
CA PRO A 103 -14.13 -11.95 -12.39
C PRO A 103 -15.24 -12.45 -11.46
N TRP A 104 -15.43 -11.77 -10.32
CA TRP A 104 -16.50 -12.06 -9.36
C TRP A 104 -17.36 -10.83 -9.04
N PRO A 105 -18.07 -10.25 -10.04
CA PRO A 105 -18.80 -8.99 -9.88
C PRO A 105 -19.91 -9.03 -8.81
N TRP A 106 -20.52 -10.20 -8.59
CA TRP A 106 -21.58 -10.37 -7.59
C TRP A 106 -21.10 -10.20 -6.13
N LEU A 107 -19.79 -10.18 -5.89
CA LEU A 107 -19.24 -9.88 -4.56
C LEU A 107 -19.38 -8.39 -4.20
N PHE A 108 -19.62 -7.54 -5.20
CA PHE A 108 -19.59 -6.10 -5.06
C PHE A 108 -21.01 -5.52 -5.17
N GLY A 109 -21.64 -5.32 -4.02
CA GLY A 109 -23.01 -4.76 -3.93
C GLY A 109 -23.46 -4.36 -2.52
N HIS A 110 -22.74 -4.75 -1.46
CA HIS A 110 -23.13 -4.55 -0.06
C HIS A 110 -22.01 -3.92 0.78
N GLY A 111 -21.55 -2.71 0.40
CA GLY A 111 -20.51 -1.99 1.13
C GLY A 111 -19.08 -2.48 0.86
N VAL A 112 -18.89 -3.34 -0.15
CA VAL A 112 -17.58 -3.73 -0.66
C VAL A 112 -17.10 -2.71 -1.68
N ALA A 113 -15.89 -2.18 -1.50
CA ALA A 113 -15.32 -1.17 -2.39
C ALA A 113 -15.00 -1.75 -3.77
N LEU A 114 -15.07 -0.90 -4.80
CA LEU A 114 -14.74 -1.26 -6.18
C LEU A 114 -13.49 -0.50 -6.62
N THR A 115 -12.58 -1.17 -7.32
CA THR A 115 -11.48 -0.52 -8.01
C THR A 115 -11.96 -0.11 -9.39
N ALA A 116 -12.19 1.19 -9.60
CA ALA A 116 -12.50 1.77 -10.91
C ALA A 116 -11.27 1.74 -11.83
N THR A 117 -11.51 1.64 -13.13
CA THR A 117 -10.47 1.64 -14.18
C THR A 117 -10.69 2.80 -15.14
N MET A 118 -9.61 3.35 -15.72
CA MET A 118 -9.62 4.53 -16.60
C MET A 118 -10.49 4.37 -17.86
N ASN A 119 -10.87 3.14 -18.21
CA ASN A 119 -11.77 2.80 -19.32
C ASN A 119 -13.26 2.73 -18.91
N GLY A 120 -13.62 3.25 -17.73
CA GLY A 120 -15.01 3.26 -17.25
C GLY A 120 -15.49 1.95 -16.63
N GLY A 121 -14.62 0.96 -16.53
CA GLY A 121 -14.90 -0.33 -15.94
C GLY A 121 -14.55 -0.42 -14.46
N TYR A 122 -14.54 -1.65 -13.96
CA TYR A 122 -14.08 -2.00 -12.62
C TYR A 122 -13.29 -3.30 -12.68
N ASP A 123 -12.30 -3.42 -11.80
CA ASP A 123 -11.63 -4.69 -11.55
C ASP A 123 -12.42 -5.52 -10.53
N PHE A 124 -12.69 -6.77 -10.92
CA PHE A 124 -13.42 -7.77 -10.14
C PHE A 124 -12.61 -9.03 -9.90
N THR A 125 -11.31 -9.00 -10.21
CA THR A 125 -10.43 -10.17 -10.20
C THR A 125 -9.48 -10.14 -9.01
N TYR A 126 -8.86 -11.28 -8.69
CA TYR A 126 -7.81 -11.35 -7.68
C TYR A 126 -6.45 -10.99 -8.28
N GLY A 127 -5.86 -9.87 -7.81
CA GLY A 127 -4.66 -9.25 -8.37
C GLY A 127 -3.37 -9.43 -7.58
N TYR A 128 -3.26 -10.45 -6.73
CA TYR A 128 -2.11 -10.65 -5.82
C TYR A 128 -1.48 -12.03 -5.97
N PRO A 129 -0.19 -12.20 -5.60
CA PRO A 129 0.41 -13.51 -5.41
C PRO A 129 -0.38 -14.42 -4.42
N PRO A 130 -0.23 -15.76 -4.53
CA PRO A 130 -1.20 -16.71 -3.99
C PRO A 130 -1.04 -17.06 -2.50
N LEU A 131 -0.01 -16.59 -1.80
CA LEU A 131 0.23 -17.05 -0.42
C LEU A 131 -0.94 -16.70 0.51
N ALA A 132 -1.55 -15.52 0.36
CA ALA A 132 -2.69 -15.12 1.19
C ALA A 132 -3.91 -16.06 1.05
N PRO A 133 -4.42 -16.39 -0.16
CA PRO A 133 -5.53 -17.33 -0.31
C PRO A 133 -5.11 -18.76 0.09
N MET A 134 -3.87 -19.19 -0.15
CA MET A 134 -3.39 -20.50 0.29
C MET A 134 -3.38 -20.65 1.83
N LEU A 135 -3.03 -19.59 2.57
CA LEU A 135 -3.12 -19.57 4.03
C LEU A 135 -4.56 -19.40 4.53
N THR A 136 -5.43 -18.79 3.72
CA THR A 136 -6.85 -18.60 4.04
C THR A 136 -7.65 -19.89 3.86
N ALA A 137 -7.31 -20.70 2.84
CA ALA A 137 -7.95 -21.97 2.51
C ALA A 137 -8.17 -22.90 3.72
N PRO A 138 -7.16 -23.24 4.54
CA PRO A 138 -7.35 -24.12 5.70
C PRO A 138 -8.19 -23.50 6.83
N LEU A 139 -8.53 -22.20 6.76
CA LEU A 139 -9.29 -21.47 7.77
C LEU A 139 -10.71 -21.13 7.33
N LEU A 140 -11.15 -21.57 6.14
CA LEU A 140 -12.50 -21.29 5.64
C LEU A 140 -13.62 -21.83 6.55
N TRP A 141 -13.31 -22.80 7.43
CA TRP A 141 -14.26 -23.33 8.41
C TRP A 141 -14.54 -22.37 9.59
N VAL A 142 -13.68 -21.37 9.83
CA VAL A 142 -13.74 -20.49 11.01
C VAL A 142 -14.92 -19.51 10.95
N GLY A 143 -15.54 -19.34 9.79
CA GLY A 143 -16.72 -18.50 9.65
C GLY A 143 -17.12 -18.30 8.20
N HIS A 144 -18.17 -17.50 8.00
CA HIS A 144 -18.68 -17.19 6.67
C HIS A 144 -18.00 -15.94 6.11
N GLY A 145 -17.93 -15.85 4.78
CA GLY A 145 -17.44 -14.67 4.08
C GLY A 145 -15.94 -14.44 4.26
N SER A 146 -15.58 -13.21 4.61
CA SER A 146 -14.21 -12.71 4.71
C SER A 146 -13.48 -13.10 6.00
N ALA A 147 -14.17 -13.66 7.00
CA ALA A 147 -13.64 -13.90 8.34
C ALA A 147 -12.29 -14.64 8.33
N ALA A 148 -12.17 -15.70 7.53
CA ALA A 148 -10.94 -16.47 7.38
C ALA A 148 -9.75 -15.60 6.89
N ALA A 149 -9.96 -14.77 5.88
CA ALA A 149 -8.92 -13.88 5.35
C ALA A 149 -8.52 -12.81 6.37
N THR A 150 -9.49 -12.24 7.10
CA THR A 150 -9.21 -11.27 8.18
C THR A 150 -8.43 -11.90 9.34
N LEU A 151 -8.67 -13.19 9.63
CA LEU A 151 -7.94 -13.94 10.63
C LEU A 151 -6.49 -14.18 10.19
N VAL A 152 -6.25 -14.53 8.92
CA VAL A 152 -4.88 -14.63 8.37
C VAL A 152 -4.14 -13.30 8.51
N GLY A 153 -4.75 -12.20 8.06
CA GLY A 153 -4.15 -10.86 8.17
C GLY A 153 -3.84 -10.47 9.62
N THR A 154 -4.80 -10.70 10.53
CA THR A 154 -4.66 -10.39 11.95
C THR A 154 -3.60 -11.27 12.64
N GLY A 155 -3.58 -12.57 12.32
CA GLY A 155 -2.57 -13.49 12.79
C GLY A 155 -1.18 -13.07 12.31
N ALA A 156 -1.06 -12.65 11.05
CA ALA A 156 0.20 -12.18 10.48
C ALA A 156 0.75 -10.93 11.19
N VAL A 157 -0.09 -9.91 11.47
CA VAL A 157 0.39 -8.72 12.18
C VAL A 157 0.81 -9.03 13.63
N ILE A 158 0.08 -9.90 14.33
CA ILE A 158 0.45 -10.35 15.68
C ILE A 158 1.77 -11.12 15.65
N ALA A 159 1.90 -12.10 14.75
CA ALA A 159 3.12 -12.88 14.58
C ALA A 159 4.31 -11.97 14.21
N GLY A 160 4.11 -11.04 13.28
CA GLY A 160 5.10 -10.04 12.89
C GLY A 160 5.56 -9.18 14.07
N ALA A 161 4.63 -8.68 14.88
CA ALA A 161 4.93 -7.90 16.08
C ALA A 161 5.76 -8.70 17.10
N VAL A 162 5.37 -9.96 17.36
CA VAL A 162 6.10 -10.85 18.28
C VAL A 162 7.50 -11.18 17.76
N VAL A 163 7.64 -11.47 16.46
CA VAL A 163 8.93 -11.73 15.82
C VAL A 163 9.82 -10.49 15.90
N MET A 164 9.30 -9.31 15.58
CA MET A 164 10.04 -8.04 15.69
C MET A 164 10.47 -7.79 17.14
N TRP A 165 9.55 -7.92 18.11
CA TRP A 165 9.83 -7.76 19.54
C TRP A 165 10.94 -8.71 20.01
N ARG A 166 10.93 -9.96 19.55
CA ARG A 166 11.93 -10.95 19.92
C ARG A 166 13.30 -10.63 19.31
N MET A 167 13.33 -10.16 18.06
CA MET A 167 14.57 -9.92 17.32
C MET A 167 15.20 -8.56 17.59
N LEU A 168 14.43 -7.57 18.07
CA LEU A 168 14.96 -6.27 18.45
C LEU A 168 15.79 -6.35 19.75
N PRO A 169 16.83 -5.51 19.89
CA PRO A 169 17.55 -5.35 21.15
C PRO A 169 16.60 -4.95 22.28
N VAL A 170 16.87 -5.43 23.50
CA VAL A 170 16.00 -5.24 24.69
C VAL A 170 15.48 -3.80 24.86
N PRO A 171 16.29 -2.73 24.74
CA PRO A 171 15.82 -1.36 24.93
C PRO A 171 14.79 -0.87 23.89
N TRP A 172 14.66 -1.58 22.77
CA TRP A 172 13.84 -1.21 21.62
C TRP A 172 12.65 -2.13 21.40
N ARG A 173 12.45 -3.16 22.24
CA ARG A 173 11.39 -4.15 22.02
C ARG A 173 9.99 -3.55 21.97
N SER A 174 9.70 -2.58 22.85
CA SER A 174 8.45 -1.81 22.82
C SER A 174 8.21 -1.04 21.52
N ALA A 175 9.24 -0.75 20.71
CA ALA A 175 9.05 -0.15 19.39
C ALA A 175 8.28 -1.07 18.44
N ALA A 176 8.44 -2.40 18.56
CA ALA A 176 7.65 -3.37 17.80
C ALA A 176 6.16 -3.24 18.13
N THR A 177 5.82 -3.19 19.42
CA THR A 177 4.43 -3.01 19.86
C THR A 177 3.85 -1.70 19.36
N LEU A 178 4.60 -0.60 19.52
CA LEU A 178 4.23 0.74 19.06
C LEU A 178 3.89 0.77 17.57
N THR A 179 4.79 0.29 16.71
CA THR A 179 4.66 0.43 15.25
C THR A 179 3.73 -0.61 14.63
N CYS A 180 3.73 -1.85 15.14
CA CYS A 180 2.92 -2.92 14.57
C CYS A 180 1.49 -2.90 15.08
N LEU A 181 1.26 -2.56 16.36
CA LEU A 181 -0.04 -2.71 17.01
C LEU A 181 -0.58 -1.38 17.56
N GLY A 182 0.29 -0.53 18.10
CA GLY A 182 -0.03 0.68 18.86
C GLY A 182 -0.75 1.76 18.07
N PHE A 183 -0.19 2.19 16.94
CA PHE A 183 -0.81 3.23 16.10
C PHE A 183 -2.13 2.83 15.43
N GLY A 184 -2.56 1.56 15.55
CA GLY A 184 -3.86 1.09 15.05
C GLY A 184 -3.97 0.93 13.52
N LEU A 185 -3.05 1.50 12.74
CA LEU A 185 -3.05 1.40 11.27
C LEU A 185 -2.93 -0.06 10.80
N LEU A 186 -1.82 -0.74 11.10
CA LEU A 186 -1.60 -2.12 10.67
C LEU A 186 -2.69 -3.07 11.16
N PRO A 187 -3.14 -3.05 12.43
CA PRO A 187 -4.25 -3.89 12.87
C PRO A 187 -5.54 -3.61 12.13
N THR A 188 -5.79 -2.37 11.72
CA THR A 188 -6.96 -2.03 10.90
C THR A 188 -6.88 -2.68 9.53
N TYR A 189 -5.78 -2.48 8.79
CA TYR A 189 -5.58 -3.13 7.50
C TYR A 189 -5.51 -4.66 7.58
N ALA A 190 -5.00 -5.21 8.68
CA ALA A 190 -4.98 -6.64 8.95
C ALA A 190 -6.40 -7.23 8.99
N ARG A 191 -7.33 -6.52 9.67
CA ARG A 191 -8.75 -6.88 9.71
C ARG A 191 -9.49 -6.63 8.40
N LEU A 192 -8.95 -5.78 7.52
CA LEU A 192 -9.44 -5.62 6.16
C LEU A 192 -8.93 -6.73 5.21
N GLY A 193 -8.02 -7.60 5.69
CA GLY A 193 -7.51 -8.76 4.94
C GLY A 193 -6.45 -8.41 3.89
N TYR A 194 -5.75 -7.28 4.03
CA TYR A 194 -4.75 -6.84 3.06
C TYR A 194 -3.54 -7.80 3.01
N PRO A 195 -3.21 -8.39 1.83
CA PRO A 195 -2.03 -9.24 1.67
C PRO A 195 -0.70 -8.54 2.00
N ALA A 196 -0.65 -7.21 1.89
CA ALA A 196 0.51 -6.40 2.25
C ALA A 196 0.90 -6.54 3.74
N VAL A 197 -0.07 -6.80 4.64
CA VAL A 197 0.21 -7.03 6.07
C VAL A 197 0.97 -8.34 6.27
N LEU A 198 0.57 -9.39 5.56
CA LEU A 198 1.27 -10.67 5.55
C LEU A 198 2.70 -10.51 4.99
N ALA A 199 2.85 -9.79 3.88
CA ALA A 199 4.16 -9.49 3.32
C ALA A 199 5.05 -8.71 4.31
N CYS A 200 4.50 -7.69 5.00
CA CYS A 200 5.23 -6.94 6.02
C CYS A 200 5.71 -7.86 7.16
N ALA A 201 4.85 -8.74 7.67
CA ALA A 201 5.20 -9.68 8.74
C ALA A 201 6.36 -10.61 8.33
N LEU A 202 6.35 -11.09 7.08
CA LEU A 202 7.43 -11.91 6.52
C LEU A 202 8.72 -11.12 6.24
N LEU A 203 8.62 -9.83 5.94
CA LEU A 203 9.78 -8.96 5.73
C LEU A 203 10.51 -8.56 7.03
N ILE A 204 9.84 -8.59 8.18
CA ILE A 204 10.45 -8.25 9.49
C ILE A 204 11.75 -9.05 9.75
N PRO A 205 11.76 -10.40 9.71
CA PRO A 205 12.99 -11.16 9.96
C PRO A 205 14.09 -10.89 8.92
N VAL A 206 13.71 -10.57 7.68
CA VAL A 206 14.62 -10.18 6.59
C VAL A 206 15.31 -8.88 6.98
N VAL A 207 14.51 -7.83 7.25
CA VAL A 207 14.99 -6.48 7.54
C VAL A 207 15.73 -6.39 8.87
N VAL A 208 15.36 -7.14 9.91
CA VAL A 208 16.11 -7.07 11.18
C VAL A 208 17.55 -7.61 11.02
N GLY A 209 17.76 -8.57 10.12
CA GLY A 209 19.05 -9.25 9.94
C GLY A 209 19.79 -8.96 8.65
N TRP A 210 19.26 -8.09 7.77
CA TRP A 210 19.73 -8.02 6.38
C TRP A 210 21.21 -7.65 6.23
N THR A 211 21.74 -6.78 7.10
CA THR A 211 23.17 -6.40 7.09
C THR A 211 24.11 -7.56 7.41
N ARG A 212 23.60 -8.63 8.05
CA ARG A 212 24.35 -9.85 8.38
C ARG A 212 24.12 -10.98 7.38
N MET A 213 23.15 -10.85 6.48
CA MET A 213 22.88 -11.86 5.46
C MET A 213 24.08 -12.05 4.54
N GLY A 214 24.28 -13.28 4.08
CA GLY A 214 25.40 -13.70 3.24
C GLY A 214 26.58 -14.27 4.02
N GLY A 215 26.46 -14.41 5.35
CA GLY A 215 27.39 -15.15 6.19
C GLY A 215 27.14 -16.67 6.17
N GLY A 216 25.95 -17.09 5.72
CA GLY A 216 25.56 -18.49 5.63
C GLY A 216 24.80 -19.00 6.87
N GLY A 217 24.48 -20.30 6.85
CA GLY A 217 23.77 -20.97 7.94
C GLY A 217 22.24 -20.83 7.90
N ARG A 218 21.58 -21.47 8.88
CA ARG A 218 20.11 -21.62 8.92
C ARG A 218 19.36 -20.29 9.01
N GLY A 219 19.93 -19.30 9.71
CA GLY A 219 19.31 -17.98 9.84
C GLY A 219 19.21 -17.21 8.52
N ASP A 220 20.21 -17.35 7.64
CA ASP A 220 20.20 -16.70 6.33
C ASP A 220 19.22 -17.40 5.37
N LEU A 221 19.17 -18.73 5.42
CA LEU A 221 18.16 -19.50 4.67
C LEU A 221 16.75 -19.13 5.08
N ALA A 222 16.47 -19.03 6.38
CA ALA A 222 15.15 -18.64 6.88
C ALA A 222 14.76 -17.23 6.42
N ARG A 223 15.69 -16.27 6.42
CA ARG A 223 15.43 -14.91 5.92
C ARG A 223 15.20 -14.88 4.41
N ALA A 224 16.00 -15.61 3.65
CA ALA A 224 15.82 -15.70 2.20
C ALA A 224 14.47 -16.36 1.85
N ALA A 225 14.08 -17.40 2.58
CA ALA A 225 12.76 -18.03 2.43
C ALA A 225 11.63 -17.04 2.80
N CYS A 226 11.77 -16.29 3.90
CA CYS A 226 10.80 -15.25 4.26
C CYS A 226 10.69 -14.16 3.19
N LEU A 227 11.80 -13.77 2.55
CA LEU A 227 11.79 -12.82 1.43
C LEU A 227 11.00 -13.38 0.24
N GLY A 228 11.26 -14.63 -0.15
CA GLY A 228 10.50 -15.32 -1.20
C GLY A 228 9.01 -15.45 -0.90
N ALA A 229 8.67 -15.82 0.34
CA ALA A 229 7.30 -15.90 0.81
C ALA A 229 6.61 -14.53 0.84
N ALA A 230 7.31 -13.45 1.24
CA ALA A 230 6.79 -12.10 1.16
C ALA A 230 6.45 -11.71 -0.28
N CYS A 231 7.37 -11.97 -1.23
CA CYS A 231 7.13 -11.77 -2.66
C CYS A 231 5.98 -12.64 -3.21
N ALA A 232 5.64 -13.74 -2.53
CA ALA A 232 4.52 -14.63 -2.88
C ALA A 232 3.23 -14.28 -2.13
N ALA A 233 3.26 -13.32 -1.19
CA ALA A 233 2.07 -12.74 -0.57
C ALA A 233 1.60 -11.50 -1.31
N GLN A 234 2.52 -10.64 -1.75
CA GLN A 234 2.21 -9.34 -2.35
C GLN A 234 3.41 -8.83 -3.19
N GLN A 235 3.20 -7.85 -4.07
CA GLN A 235 4.20 -7.32 -5.02
C GLN A 235 5.15 -6.24 -4.45
N LEU A 236 4.81 -5.53 -3.36
CA LEU A 236 5.69 -4.51 -2.74
C LEU A 236 7.10 -5.03 -2.40
N PRO A 237 7.27 -6.26 -1.88
CA PRO A 237 8.59 -6.83 -1.63
C PRO A 237 9.46 -6.91 -2.91
N TRP A 238 8.87 -6.92 -4.11
CA TRP A 238 9.61 -6.91 -5.38
C TRP A 238 10.40 -5.61 -5.55
N PHE A 239 9.93 -4.49 -4.98
CA PHE A 239 10.62 -3.19 -5.02
C PHE A 239 11.70 -3.07 -3.93
N LEU A 240 11.50 -3.71 -2.77
CA LEU A 240 12.50 -3.74 -1.70
C LEU A 240 13.67 -4.68 -2.01
N THR A 241 13.41 -5.81 -2.68
CA THR A 241 14.39 -6.87 -2.95
C THR A 241 15.65 -6.36 -3.67
N PRO A 242 15.58 -5.57 -4.77
CA PRO A 242 16.76 -5.05 -5.44
C PRO A 242 17.68 -4.24 -4.52
N PHE A 243 17.11 -3.40 -3.65
CA PHE A 243 17.88 -2.59 -2.70
C PHE A 243 18.56 -3.47 -1.65
N LEU A 244 17.86 -4.47 -1.11
CA LEU A 244 18.45 -5.41 -0.15
C LEU A 244 19.58 -6.21 -0.78
N LEU A 245 19.38 -6.78 -1.98
CA LEU A 245 20.41 -7.58 -2.66
C LEU A 245 21.63 -6.73 -3.04
N ALA A 246 21.42 -5.50 -3.53
CA ALA A 246 22.51 -4.57 -3.83
C ALA A 246 23.30 -4.19 -2.58
N GLY A 247 22.63 -3.96 -1.46
CA GLY A 247 23.27 -3.60 -0.20
C GLY A 247 24.00 -4.79 0.44
N VAL A 248 23.43 -6.00 0.38
CA VAL A 248 24.12 -7.24 0.80
C VAL A 248 25.35 -7.47 -0.06
N TYR A 249 25.26 -7.30 -1.38
CA TYR A 249 26.41 -7.40 -2.28
C TYR A 249 27.51 -6.40 -1.87
N ALA A 250 27.15 -5.14 -1.64
CA ALA A 250 28.08 -4.10 -1.21
C ALA A 250 28.78 -4.47 0.10
N LEU A 251 28.04 -4.89 1.13
CA LEU A 251 28.58 -5.32 2.42
C LEU A 251 29.51 -6.52 2.25
N ARG A 252 29.03 -7.60 1.62
CA ARG A 252 29.81 -8.84 1.44
C ARG A 252 31.03 -8.64 0.56
N ARG A 253 30.97 -7.77 -0.44
CA ARG A 253 32.13 -7.47 -1.29
C ARG A 253 33.19 -6.69 -0.54
N GLY A 254 32.78 -5.83 0.40
CA GLY A 254 33.70 -5.14 1.31
C GLY A 254 34.45 -6.09 2.24
N ASP A 255 33.77 -7.15 2.70
CA ASP A 255 34.32 -8.09 3.68
C ASP A 255 35.04 -9.30 3.05
N LEU A 256 34.51 -9.86 1.96
CA LEU A 256 34.88 -11.18 1.41
C LEU A 256 35.41 -11.12 -0.04
N GLY A 257 35.39 -9.94 -0.67
CA GLY A 257 35.72 -9.79 -2.10
C GLY A 257 34.56 -10.14 -3.05
N ALA A 258 34.75 -9.86 -4.35
CA ALA A 258 33.66 -9.83 -5.33
C ALA A 258 33.02 -11.20 -5.60
N ARG A 259 33.82 -12.26 -5.75
CA ARG A 259 33.34 -13.61 -6.06
C ARG A 259 32.51 -14.20 -4.92
N ALA A 260 33.02 -14.13 -3.69
CA ALA A 260 32.32 -14.62 -2.51
C ALA A 260 31.02 -13.84 -2.27
N ALA A 261 31.03 -12.52 -2.47
CA ALA A 261 29.83 -11.69 -2.40
C ALA A 261 28.77 -12.09 -3.43
N ALA A 262 29.17 -12.32 -4.68
CA ALA A 262 28.26 -12.78 -5.73
C ALA A 262 27.64 -14.14 -5.40
N ILE A 263 28.43 -15.09 -4.87
CA ILE A 263 27.92 -16.40 -4.43
C ILE A 263 26.93 -16.24 -3.26
N ALA A 264 27.25 -15.40 -2.27
CA ALA A 264 26.37 -15.17 -1.13
C ALA A 264 25.02 -14.58 -1.56
N VAL A 265 25.04 -13.56 -2.43
CA VAL A 265 23.83 -12.96 -3.00
C VAL A 265 23.08 -13.96 -3.86
N GLY A 266 23.78 -14.74 -4.69
CA GLY A 266 23.18 -15.79 -5.51
C GLY A 266 22.48 -16.86 -4.68
N ARG A 267 23.02 -17.25 -3.52
CA ARG A 267 22.35 -18.16 -2.58
C ARG A 267 21.07 -17.56 -2.00
N ILE A 268 21.13 -16.28 -1.56
CA ILE A 268 19.95 -15.59 -1.02
C ILE A 268 18.87 -15.47 -2.10
N ALA A 269 19.23 -14.98 -3.28
CA ALA A 269 18.31 -14.83 -4.40
C ALA A 269 17.75 -16.19 -4.85
N GLY A 270 18.60 -17.21 -4.93
CA GLY A 270 18.20 -18.57 -5.28
C GLY A 270 17.22 -19.18 -4.28
N THR A 271 17.47 -19.03 -2.96
CA THR A 271 16.53 -19.50 -1.92
C THR A 271 15.22 -18.72 -1.96
N ALA A 272 15.26 -17.38 -2.09
CA ALA A 272 14.05 -16.58 -2.19
C ALA A 272 13.22 -16.93 -3.44
N ALA A 273 13.89 -17.07 -4.59
CA ALA A 273 13.25 -17.48 -5.84
C ALA A 273 12.68 -18.90 -5.73
N ALA A 274 13.41 -19.85 -5.14
CA ALA A 274 12.91 -21.20 -4.91
C ALA A 274 11.67 -21.21 -4.02
N THR A 275 11.68 -20.48 -2.89
CA THR A 275 10.48 -20.37 -2.04
C THR A 275 9.31 -19.73 -2.77
N TRP A 276 9.54 -18.66 -3.51
CA TRP A 276 8.51 -18.01 -4.32
C TRP A 276 7.94 -18.96 -5.37
N LEU A 277 8.79 -19.68 -6.11
CA LEU A 277 8.39 -20.66 -7.11
C LEU A 277 7.61 -21.82 -6.48
N LEU A 278 8.04 -22.34 -5.33
CA LEU A 278 7.34 -23.41 -4.63
C LEU A 278 5.92 -23.01 -4.24
N ILE A 279 5.75 -21.80 -3.70
CA ILE A 279 4.42 -21.28 -3.33
C ILE A 279 3.55 -21.05 -4.56
N ASN A 280 4.13 -20.55 -5.66
CA ASN A 280 3.39 -20.28 -6.90
C ASN A 280 3.23 -21.51 -7.82
N SER A 281 3.87 -22.64 -7.49
CA SER A 281 4.05 -23.78 -8.41
C SER A 281 2.74 -24.31 -8.97
N TYR A 282 1.71 -24.46 -8.12
CA TYR A 282 0.38 -24.86 -8.55
C TYR A 282 -0.15 -23.96 -9.68
N PHE A 283 -0.17 -22.64 -9.45
CA PHE A 283 -0.72 -21.67 -10.41
C PHE A 283 0.13 -21.46 -11.65
N ILE A 284 1.45 -21.63 -11.54
CA ILE A 284 2.37 -21.63 -12.69
C ILE A 284 2.01 -22.78 -13.64
N VAL A 285 1.61 -23.94 -13.11
CA VAL A 285 1.29 -25.13 -13.91
C VAL A 285 -0.18 -25.12 -14.36
N SER A 286 -1.12 -24.82 -13.47
CA SER A 286 -2.56 -24.89 -13.77
C SER A 286 -3.09 -23.69 -14.54
N GLU A 287 -2.50 -22.50 -14.35
CA GLU A 287 -3.04 -21.22 -14.81
C GLU A 287 -1.95 -20.26 -15.36
N PRO A 288 -0.93 -20.69 -16.11
CA PRO A 288 0.29 -19.90 -16.36
C PRO A 288 0.06 -18.48 -16.87
N ARG A 289 -0.80 -18.33 -17.89
CA ARG A 289 -1.08 -17.04 -18.52
C ARG A 289 -1.89 -16.13 -17.61
N THR A 290 -2.97 -16.65 -17.03
CA THR A 290 -3.87 -15.87 -16.17
C THR A 290 -3.24 -15.55 -14.83
N TRP A 291 -2.45 -16.46 -14.27
CA TRP A 291 -1.62 -16.22 -13.09
C TRP A 291 -0.65 -15.07 -13.34
N LEU A 292 0.12 -15.11 -14.43
CA LEU A 292 1.08 -14.06 -14.72
C LEU A 292 0.40 -12.71 -14.93
N SER A 293 -0.69 -12.66 -15.71
CA SER A 293 -1.45 -11.42 -15.91
C SER A 293 -2.11 -10.94 -14.62
N GLY A 294 -2.56 -11.85 -13.75
CA GLY A 294 -3.17 -11.55 -12.47
C GLY A 294 -2.19 -10.98 -11.45
N ILE A 295 -1.01 -11.58 -11.28
CA ILE A 295 -0.01 -11.03 -10.35
C ILE A 295 0.64 -9.74 -10.88
N ALA A 296 0.64 -9.54 -12.20
CA ALA A 296 1.10 -8.31 -12.84
C ALA A 296 -0.01 -7.24 -12.92
N LEU A 297 -1.25 -7.58 -12.55
CA LEU A 297 -2.41 -6.70 -12.67
C LEU A 297 -2.18 -5.32 -12.05
N PRO A 298 -1.53 -5.16 -10.87
CA PRO A 298 -1.24 -3.83 -10.33
C PRO A 298 -0.39 -2.92 -11.24
N LEU A 299 0.35 -3.49 -12.19
CA LEU A 299 1.17 -2.78 -13.17
C LEU A 299 0.43 -2.52 -14.49
N THR A 300 -0.67 -3.22 -14.77
CA THR A 300 -1.34 -3.24 -16.09
C THR A 300 -2.83 -2.92 -16.07
N GLN A 301 -3.49 -2.93 -14.91
CA GLN A 301 -4.95 -2.85 -14.74
C GLN A 301 -5.62 -1.54 -15.19
N ASP A 302 -4.86 -0.56 -15.71
CA ASP A 302 -5.34 0.78 -16.02
C ASP A 302 -6.25 1.35 -14.91
N ALA A 303 -5.91 1.09 -13.64
CA ALA A 303 -6.70 1.53 -12.51
C ALA A 303 -6.79 3.05 -12.49
N ASP A 304 -7.95 3.55 -12.06
CA ASP A 304 -8.19 4.97 -11.91
C ASP A 304 -7.22 5.58 -10.89
N ILE A 305 -6.94 6.86 -11.08
CA ILE A 305 -6.02 7.64 -10.26
C ILE A 305 -6.55 7.75 -8.83
N HIS A 306 -5.65 7.50 -7.88
CA HIS A 306 -6.01 7.45 -6.47
C HIS A 306 -4.81 7.73 -5.56
N GLY A 307 -5.09 8.34 -4.40
CA GLY A 307 -4.25 8.29 -3.21
C GLY A 307 -3.43 9.55 -2.91
N GLN A 308 -2.59 9.48 -1.87
CA GLN A 308 -1.95 10.63 -1.22
C GLN A 308 -0.50 10.82 -1.68
N GLY A 309 -0.34 11.40 -2.87
CA GLY A 309 0.97 11.76 -3.42
C GLY A 309 0.90 12.84 -4.47
N LEU A 310 1.89 12.89 -5.37
CA LEU A 310 2.01 13.96 -6.37
C LEU A 310 0.87 13.96 -7.40
N VAL A 311 0.22 12.81 -7.62
CA VAL A 311 -1.03 12.73 -8.41
C VAL A 311 -2.19 13.54 -7.78
N GLY A 312 -2.10 13.80 -6.47
CA GLY A 312 -2.99 14.70 -5.74
C GLY A 312 -3.05 16.11 -6.33
N ILE A 313 -2.01 16.57 -7.04
CA ILE A 313 -2.00 17.85 -7.74
C ILE A 313 -3.08 17.85 -8.84
N SER A 314 -3.02 16.88 -9.76
CA SER A 314 -4.03 16.74 -10.82
C SER A 314 -5.42 16.39 -10.29
N LEU A 315 -5.49 15.63 -9.18
CA LEU A 315 -6.76 15.23 -8.57
C LEU A 315 -7.46 16.38 -7.83
N TYR A 316 -6.73 17.16 -7.03
CA TYR A 316 -7.35 18.04 -6.03
C TYR A 316 -7.02 19.52 -6.23
N LEU A 317 -5.84 19.83 -6.77
CA LEU A 317 -5.35 21.20 -6.86
C LEU A 317 -5.57 21.83 -8.24
N THR A 318 -5.61 21.01 -9.30
CA THR A 318 -5.96 21.46 -10.66
C THR A 318 -7.31 20.87 -11.10
N ASP A 319 -7.72 21.23 -12.31
CA ASP A 319 -8.89 20.65 -12.98
C ASP A 319 -8.56 19.37 -13.76
N GLY A 320 -7.33 18.85 -13.65
CA GLY A 320 -6.94 17.59 -14.28
C GLY A 320 -5.61 17.68 -15.04
N SER A 321 -5.41 16.76 -15.97
CA SER A 321 -4.21 16.65 -16.81
C SER A 321 -4.47 15.73 -18.02
N ASP A 322 -3.91 16.09 -19.17
CA ASP A 322 -3.86 15.32 -20.41
C ASP A 322 -2.70 14.30 -20.44
N ARG A 323 -1.90 14.26 -19.37
CA ARG A 323 -0.57 13.61 -19.33
C ARG A 323 -0.37 12.72 -18.11
N LEU A 324 -1.44 12.13 -17.59
CA LEU A 324 -1.39 11.38 -16.32
C LEU A 324 -0.40 10.21 -16.33
N ALA A 325 -0.21 9.56 -17.49
CA ALA A 325 0.74 8.45 -17.63
C ALA A 325 2.17 8.84 -17.21
N TRP A 326 2.55 10.12 -17.26
CA TRP A 326 3.86 10.58 -16.83
C TRP A 326 4.12 10.42 -15.32
N TYR A 327 3.09 10.31 -14.47
CA TYR A 327 3.27 9.94 -13.07
C TYR A 327 3.80 8.49 -12.93
N ALA A 328 3.32 7.56 -13.76
CA ALA A 328 3.84 6.18 -13.74
C ALA A 328 5.30 6.13 -14.18
N HIS A 329 5.65 6.88 -15.25
CA HIS A 329 7.03 7.04 -15.69
C HIS A 329 7.90 7.68 -14.60
N ALA A 330 7.40 8.72 -13.93
CA ALA A 330 8.10 9.38 -12.83
C ALA A 330 8.42 8.42 -11.68
N SER A 331 7.47 7.55 -11.30
CA SER A 331 7.66 6.53 -10.28
C SER A 331 8.76 5.53 -10.65
N LEU A 332 8.72 4.99 -11.88
CA LEU A 332 9.75 4.06 -12.38
C LEU A 332 11.14 4.70 -12.45
N LEU A 333 11.22 5.93 -12.98
CA LEU A 333 12.46 6.70 -13.04
C LEU A 333 12.99 7.02 -11.64
N LEU A 334 12.10 7.32 -10.68
CA LEU A 334 12.49 7.56 -9.29
C LEU A 334 13.05 6.30 -8.65
N ALA A 335 12.37 5.15 -8.80
CA ALA A 335 12.84 3.87 -8.27
C ALA A 335 14.22 3.51 -8.83
N ALA A 336 14.41 3.64 -10.14
CA ALA A 336 15.69 3.40 -10.81
C ALA A 336 16.79 4.37 -10.33
N GLY A 337 16.50 5.67 -10.31
CA GLY A 337 17.41 6.71 -9.84
C GLY A 337 17.84 6.49 -8.39
N LEU A 338 16.90 6.16 -7.50
CA LEU A 338 17.17 5.85 -6.10
C LEU A 338 17.97 4.56 -5.92
N LEU A 339 17.75 3.54 -6.73
CA LEU A 339 18.56 2.30 -6.69
C LEU A 339 20.01 2.59 -7.11
N VAL A 340 20.22 3.38 -8.16
CA VAL A 340 21.56 3.79 -8.60
C VAL A 340 22.23 4.65 -7.52
N LEU A 341 21.52 5.63 -6.95
CA LEU A 341 22.03 6.44 -5.85
C LEU A 341 22.40 5.60 -4.63
N PHE A 342 21.55 4.64 -4.28
CA PHE A 342 21.81 3.70 -3.21
C PHE A 342 23.11 2.93 -3.46
N VAL A 343 23.33 2.40 -4.66
CA VAL A 343 24.57 1.69 -5.01
C VAL A 343 25.80 2.61 -4.96
N LEU A 344 25.71 3.82 -5.52
CA LEU A 344 26.83 4.78 -5.55
C LEU A 344 27.21 5.30 -4.15
N PHE A 345 26.22 5.42 -3.26
CA PHE A 345 26.36 6.04 -1.94
C PHE A 345 25.95 5.11 -0.79
N VAL A 346 26.10 3.79 -0.96
CA VAL A 346 25.63 2.77 0.01
C VAL A 346 26.23 2.94 1.41
N ARG A 347 27.43 3.51 1.53
CA ARG A 347 28.04 3.80 2.84
C ARG A 347 27.27 4.83 3.65
N TRP A 348 26.49 5.68 2.99
CA TRP A 348 25.70 6.73 3.60
C TRP A 348 24.20 6.40 3.57
N LEU A 349 23.71 5.89 2.42
CA LEU A 349 22.31 5.52 2.22
C LEU A 349 21.95 4.11 2.72
N GLY A 350 22.94 3.33 3.17
CA GLY A 350 22.77 1.97 3.69
C GLY A 350 21.60 1.83 4.69
N PRO A 351 21.54 2.64 5.76
CA PRO A 351 20.45 2.60 6.72
C PRO A 351 19.07 2.91 6.12
N ALA A 352 19.01 3.62 4.99
CA ALA A 352 17.78 4.00 4.30
C ALA A 352 17.31 2.96 3.25
N ALA A 353 18.00 1.82 3.11
CA ALA A 353 17.67 0.79 2.11
C ALA A 353 16.20 0.33 2.17
N THR A 354 15.60 0.34 3.36
CA THR A 354 14.21 -0.06 3.57
C THR A 354 13.21 1.09 3.47
N VAL A 355 13.66 2.31 3.18
CA VAL A 355 12.81 3.51 3.01
C VAL A 355 12.78 3.93 1.53
N LEU A 356 13.95 3.95 0.89
CA LEU A 356 14.13 4.42 -0.48
C LEU A 356 13.16 3.83 -1.52
N PRO A 357 12.87 2.51 -1.55
CA PRO A 357 11.97 1.94 -2.55
C PRO A 357 10.58 2.58 -2.51
N TRP A 358 10.14 3.02 -1.33
CA TRP A 358 8.77 3.48 -1.13
C TRP A 358 8.54 4.90 -1.65
N CYS A 359 9.59 5.71 -1.78
CA CYS A 359 9.52 7.05 -2.33
C CYS A 359 8.96 7.06 -3.76
N ALA A 360 9.18 5.99 -4.53
CA ALA A 360 8.64 5.84 -5.88
C ALA A 360 7.09 5.90 -5.90
N PHE A 361 6.43 5.28 -4.91
CA PHE A 361 4.96 5.26 -4.83
C PHE A 361 4.35 6.63 -4.52
N TYR A 362 5.14 7.59 -4.02
CA TYR A 362 4.68 8.97 -3.86
C TYR A 362 4.46 9.67 -5.23
N ALA A 363 5.18 9.24 -6.27
CA ALA A 363 5.06 9.78 -7.62
C ALA A 363 4.09 9.00 -8.52
N ALA A 364 3.61 7.83 -8.09
CA ALA A 364 2.77 6.94 -8.90
C ALA A 364 1.37 7.53 -9.20
N THR A 365 0.78 7.13 -10.33
CA THR A 365 -0.61 7.45 -10.74
C THR A 365 -1.63 6.97 -9.71
N ARG A 366 -1.38 5.80 -9.13
CA ARG A 366 -2.05 5.29 -7.94
C ARG A 366 -1.08 5.46 -6.78
N SER A 367 -1.02 6.65 -6.18
CA SER A 367 -0.16 6.90 -5.03
C SER A 367 -0.73 6.21 -3.80
N GLN A 368 -0.42 4.93 -3.65
CA GLN A 368 -1.07 4.08 -2.67
C GLN A 368 -0.50 4.33 -1.25
N ASP A 369 -1.02 5.37 -0.60
CA ASP A 369 -0.70 5.81 0.76
C ASP A 369 -0.67 4.66 1.77
N GLY A 370 -1.62 3.74 1.69
CA GLY A 370 -1.63 2.53 2.51
C GLY A 370 -0.33 1.73 2.43
N TYR A 371 0.32 1.63 1.27
CA TYR A 371 1.39 0.66 1.06
C TYR A 371 2.72 1.08 1.68
N TYR A 372 3.10 2.37 1.62
CA TYR A 372 4.29 2.83 2.33
C TYR A 372 4.05 3.01 3.83
N LEU A 373 2.84 3.38 4.25
CA LEU A 373 2.48 3.46 5.68
C LEU A 373 2.50 2.07 6.34
N LEU A 374 2.02 1.03 5.64
CA LEU A 374 2.05 -0.36 6.13
C LEU A 374 3.47 -0.92 6.33
N MET A 375 4.45 -0.38 5.60
CA MET A 375 5.84 -0.84 5.68
C MET A 375 6.69 -0.08 6.72
N THR A 376 6.11 0.90 7.43
CA THR A 376 6.83 1.69 8.46
C THR A 376 7.45 0.87 9.60
N PRO A 377 6.93 -0.30 10.03
CA PRO A 377 7.64 -1.13 11.00
C PRO A 377 9.01 -1.60 10.50
N LEU A 378 9.16 -1.82 9.19
CA LEU A 378 10.44 -2.19 8.58
C LEU A 378 11.45 -1.04 8.66
N TRP A 379 11.00 0.21 8.63
CA TRP A 379 11.88 1.38 8.75
C TRP A 379 12.46 1.46 10.17
N VAL A 380 11.61 1.27 11.18
CA VAL A 380 12.04 1.24 12.58
C VAL A 380 12.96 0.05 12.83
N ALA A 381 12.61 -1.14 12.33
CA ALA A 381 13.48 -2.31 12.42
C ALA A 381 14.87 -2.03 11.83
N ALA A 382 14.93 -1.51 10.60
CA ALA A 382 16.21 -1.18 9.94
C ALA A 382 16.99 -0.08 10.67
N ALA A 383 16.32 0.99 11.13
CA ALA A 383 16.98 2.08 11.84
C ALA A 383 17.68 1.59 13.13
N ILE A 384 17.10 0.58 13.79
CA ILE A 384 17.66 -0.01 15.01
C ILE A 384 18.78 -1.01 14.70
N THR A 385 18.65 -1.81 13.63
CA THR A 385 19.49 -3.01 13.43
C THR A 385 20.45 -2.94 12.23
N ALA A 386 20.36 -1.88 11.42
CA ALA A 386 21.26 -1.56 10.32
C ALA A 386 21.90 -0.16 10.52
N PRO A 387 22.67 0.03 11.61
CA PRO A 387 23.26 1.32 11.92
C PRO A 387 24.32 1.69 10.88
N TRP A 388 24.58 3.00 10.72
CA TRP A 388 25.52 3.51 9.70
C TRP A 388 26.91 2.88 9.79
N GLN A 389 27.34 2.50 11.00
CA GLN A 389 28.63 1.87 11.26
C GLN A 389 28.79 0.54 10.50
N SER A 390 27.69 -0.20 10.30
CA SER A 390 27.70 -1.47 9.55
C SER A 390 28.08 -1.29 8.09
N PHE A 391 27.96 -0.08 7.53
CA PHE A 391 28.25 0.20 6.13
C PHE A 391 29.65 0.78 5.91
N ARG A 392 30.47 0.97 6.95
CA ARG A 392 31.81 1.56 6.81
C ARG A 392 32.72 0.77 5.86
N THR A 393 32.63 -0.56 5.90
CA THR A 393 33.41 -1.47 5.05
C THR A 393 32.75 -1.74 3.70
N ALA A 394 31.46 -1.38 3.53
CA ALA A 394 30.70 -1.68 2.33
C ALA A 394 31.46 -1.22 1.07
N TRP A 395 31.53 -2.10 0.08
CA TRP A 395 32.02 -1.75 -1.23
C TRP A 395 31.04 -0.78 -1.89
N GLN A 396 31.57 0.27 -2.51
CA GLN A 396 30.79 1.16 -3.37
C GLN A 396 31.58 1.42 -4.64
N PRO A 397 30.92 1.57 -5.80
CA PRO A 397 31.58 2.08 -6.99
C PRO A 397 32.20 3.43 -6.68
N ARG A 398 33.39 3.66 -7.23
CA ARG A 398 34.05 4.96 -7.14
C ARG A 398 34.42 5.42 -8.54
N PRO A 399 33.47 5.89 -9.36
CA PRO A 399 33.80 6.45 -10.67
C PRO A 399 34.79 7.61 -10.53
N ALA A 400 35.67 7.79 -11.53
CA ALA A 400 36.76 8.77 -11.47
C ALA A 400 36.26 10.20 -11.20
N PHE A 401 35.15 10.60 -11.84
CA PHE A 401 34.53 11.92 -11.66
C PHE A 401 34.04 12.20 -10.23
N LEU A 402 33.82 11.17 -9.39
CA LEU A 402 33.42 11.32 -7.98
C LEU A 402 34.61 11.36 -7.00
N ARG A 403 35.86 11.23 -7.48
CA ARG A 403 37.08 11.17 -6.63
C ARG A 403 37.91 12.47 -6.62
N GLY A 404 37.71 13.37 -7.58
CA GLY A 404 38.56 14.55 -7.80
C GLY A 404 38.36 15.73 -6.81
N PRO A 405 39.09 16.85 -7.02
CA PRO A 405 39.00 18.05 -6.17
C PRO A 405 37.58 18.63 -6.13
N HIS A 406 36.82 18.50 -7.22
CA HIS A 406 35.42 18.93 -7.34
C HIS A 406 34.40 17.87 -6.85
N ARG A 407 34.81 16.90 -6.02
CA ARG A 407 33.95 15.78 -5.57
C ARG A 407 32.59 16.21 -4.99
N ARG A 408 32.52 17.36 -4.31
CA ARG A 408 31.27 17.85 -3.72
C ARG A 408 30.28 18.24 -4.82
N GLY A 409 30.74 19.04 -5.79
CA GLY A 409 29.94 19.41 -6.97
C GLY A 409 29.53 18.20 -7.80
N ALA A 410 30.47 17.29 -8.06
CA ALA A 410 30.19 16.08 -8.85
C ALA A 410 29.15 15.15 -8.18
N ARG A 411 29.15 15.05 -6.84
CA ARG A 411 28.13 14.29 -6.10
C ARG A 411 26.75 14.94 -6.19
N VAL A 412 26.67 16.26 -6.02
CA VAL A 412 25.42 17.01 -6.17
C VAL A 412 24.89 16.87 -7.60
N ALA A 413 25.77 17.01 -8.61
CA ALA A 413 25.41 16.82 -10.01
C ALA A 413 24.92 15.39 -10.29
N ALA A 414 25.55 14.35 -9.73
CA ALA A 414 25.09 12.97 -9.88
C ALA A 414 23.69 12.76 -9.26
N VAL A 415 23.44 13.33 -8.07
CA VAL A 415 22.10 13.29 -7.44
C VAL A 415 21.08 14.01 -8.31
N ALA A 416 21.38 15.22 -8.76
CA ALA A 416 20.51 15.99 -9.63
C ALA A 416 20.21 15.25 -10.94
N LEU A 417 21.22 14.72 -11.62
CA LEU A 417 21.07 13.97 -12.87
C LEU A 417 20.23 12.70 -12.72
N LEU A 418 20.34 12.00 -11.59
CA LEU A 418 19.58 10.76 -11.35
C LEU A 418 18.13 11.01 -10.93
N LEU A 419 17.84 12.18 -10.34
CA LEU A 419 16.48 12.53 -9.89
C LEU A 419 15.73 13.45 -10.86
N ALA A 420 16.44 14.23 -11.68
CA ALA A 420 15.86 15.18 -12.62
C ALA A 420 14.87 14.55 -13.61
N PRO A 421 15.10 13.35 -14.19
CA PRO A 421 14.13 12.73 -15.09
C PRO A 421 12.79 12.46 -14.43
N SER A 422 12.80 11.99 -13.17
CA SER A 422 11.57 11.80 -12.40
C SER A 422 10.88 13.13 -12.09
N ALA A 423 11.63 14.14 -11.64
CA ALA A 423 11.08 15.46 -11.36
C ALA A 423 10.49 16.13 -12.60
N ALA A 424 11.13 15.98 -13.76
CA ALA A 424 10.62 16.45 -15.04
C ALA A 424 9.33 15.72 -15.43
N ALA A 425 9.27 14.38 -15.29
CA ALA A 425 8.08 13.60 -15.57
C ALA A 425 6.89 13.98 -14.65
N VAL A 426 7.13 14.16 -13.34
CA VAL A 426 6.10 14.68 -12.42
C VAL A 426 5.63 16.06 -12.87
N SER A 427 6.56 16.96 -13.20
CA SER A 427 6.23 18.32 -13.61
C SER A 427 5.36 18.29 -14.88
N LEU A 428 5.74 17.51 -15.89
CA LEU A 428 4.97 17.32 -17.12
C LEU A 428 3.55 16.78 -16.85
N ALA A 429 3.39 15.87 -15.89
CA ALA A 429 2.09 15.34 -15.51
C ALA A 429 1.25 16.40 -14.78
N ALA A 430 1.86 17.09 -13.80
CA ALA A 430 1.20 18.04 -12.92
C ALA A 430 0.82 19.36 -13.61
N THR A 431 1.60 19.79 -14.61
CA THR A 431 1.32 21.00 -15.41
C THR A 431 0.54 20.69 -16.68
N GLY A 432 0.06 19.45 -16.86
CA GLY A 432 -0.85 19.11 -17.95
C GLY A 432 -2.18 19.87 -17.84
N SER A 433 -2.82 20.09 -18.97
CA SER A 433 -4.11 20.79 -19.01
C SER A 433 -5.25 19.78 -19.08
N PRO A 434 -6.42 20.03 -18.46
CA PRO A 434 -7.58 19.17 -18.62
C PRO A 434 -8.04 19.21 -20.09
N PRO A 435 -8.08 18.07 -20.81
CA PRO A 435 -8.44 18.08 -22.22
C PRO A 435 -9.94 18.28 -22.47
N LEU A 436 -10.81 18.07 -21.47
CA LEU A 436 -12.25 18.24 -21.60
C LEU A 436 -12.72 19.46 -20.80
N ARG A 437 -13.34 20.41 -21.49
CA ARG A 437 -14.11 21.47 -20.85
C ARG A 437 -15.53 20.98 -20.61
N MET A 438 -15.91 20.86 -19.34
CA MET A 438 -17.23 20.39 -18.93
C MET A 438 -18.06 21.53 -18.35
N ARG A 439 -19.29 21.69 -18.85
CA ARG A 439 -20.28 22.62 -18.31
C ARG A 439 -21.55 21.86 -17.98
N VAL A 440 -21.90 21.81 -16.70
CA VAL A 440 -23.19 21.29 -16.26
C VAL A 440 -24.27 22.28 -16.68
N THR A 441 -25.17 21.86 -17.56
CA THR A 441 -26.26 22.70 -18.07
C THR A 441 -27.55 22.46 -17.31
N GLU A 442 -27.75 21.25 -16.78
CA GLU A 442 -28.94 20.88 -16.02
C GLU A 442 -28.60 19.89 -14.91
N ALA A 443 -29.31 19.97 -13.79
CA ALA A 443 -29.20 19.04 -12.68
C ALA A 443 -30.58 18.59 -12.22
N HIS A 444 -30.90 17.33 -12.43
CA HIS A 444 -32.17 16.74 -12.02
C HIS A 444 -32.07 16.34 -10.54
N ARG A 445 -33.06 16.76 -9.75
CA ARG A 445 -33.10 16.55 -8.30
C ARG A 445 -34.35 15.81 -7.88
N ALA A 446 -34.20 14.97 -6.86
CA ALA A 446 -35.27 14.46 -6.02
C ALA A 446 -35.12 15.05 -4.60
N ALA A 447 -36.08 14.77 -3.71
CA ALA A 447 -36.15 15.34 -2.37
C ALA A 447 -34.83 15.24 -1.55
N HIS A 448 -34.01 14.21 -1.79
CA HIS A 448 -32.80 13.95 -1.01
C HIS A 448 -31.53 13.74 -1.86
N GLY A 449 -31.54 14.05 -3.16
CA GLY A 449 -30.36 13.80 -4.00
C GLY A 449 -30.48 14.21 -5.46
N LEU A 450 -29.39 14.03 -6.20
CA LEU A 450 -29.35 14.18 -7.66
C LEU A 450 -29.80 12.88 -8.33
N THR A 451 -30.71 12.97 -9.28
CA THR A 451 -31.17 11.83 -10.08
C THR A 451 -30.54 11.81 -11.47
N GLY A 452 -29.94 12.92 -11.91
CA GLY A 452 -29.20 13.00 -13.16
C GLY A 452 -28.55 14.37 -13.38
N LEU A 453 -27.65 14.43 -14.36
CA LEU A 453 -26.99 15.65 -14.82
C LEU A 453 -26.99 15.71 -16.34
N THR A 454 -27.23 16.88 -16.91
CA THR A 454 -26.90 17.16 -18.31
C THR A 454 -25.62 17.98 -18.37
N VAL A 455 -24.65 17.52 -19.15
CA VAL A 455 -23.32 18.09 -19.25
C VAL A 455 -22.96 18.34 -20.72
N GLY A 456 -22.65 19.59 -21.06
CA GLY A 456 -21.98 19.93 -22.30
C GLY A 456 -20.47 19.71 -22.15
N VAL A 457 -19.88 18.94 -23.05
CA VAL A 457 -18.47 18.57 -23.02
C VAL A 457 -17.81 18.96 -24.34
N THR A 458 -16.76 19.78 -24.28
CA THR A 458 -15.93 20.12 -25.43
C THR A 458 -14.56 19.49 -25.25
N ASN A 459 -14.10 18.70 -26.21
CA ASN A 459 -12.73 18.22 -26.26
C ASN A 459 -11.84 19.35 -26.80
N LEU A 460 -10.94 19.86 -25.98
CA LEU A 460 -9.99 20.91 -26.37
C LEU A 460 -8.73 20.33 -27.02
N GLY A 461 -8.48 19.03 -26.84
CA GLY A 461 -7.33 18.33 -27.40
C GLY A 461 -7.56 17.85 -28.83
N ALA A 462 -6.48 17.39 -29.46
CA ALA A 462 -6.49 16.83 -30.81
C ALA A 462 -6.85 15.34 -30.83
N ALA A 463 -6.59 14.60 -29.75
CA ALA A 463 -6.90 13.18 -29.66
C ALA A 463 -8.40 12.97 -29.38
N ALA A 464 -8.99 11.93 -29.98
CA ALA A 464 -10.31 11.46 -29.60
C ALA A 464 -10.28 10.87 -28.18
N LEU A 465 -11.32 11.13 -27.38
CA LEU A 465 -11.41 10.68 -25.99
C LEU A 465 -12.71 9.94 -25.75
N SER A 466 -12.68 8.88 -24.94
CA SER A 466 -13.87 8.16 -24.47
C SER A 466 -14.08 8.50 -22.99
N PRO A 467 -14.86 9.54 -22.67
CA PRO A 467 -14.98 10.03 -21.30
C PRO A 467 -15.89 9.14 -20.46
N HIS A 468 -15.44 8.83 -19.24
CA HIS A 468 -16.21 8.14 -18.21
C HIS A 468 -16.38 9.06 -17.00
N PHE A 469 -17.62 9.26 -16.56
CA PHE A 469 -17.96 10.32 -15.63
C PHE A 469 -18.18 9.81 -14.21
N THR A 470 -17.68 10.52 -13.21
CA THR A 470 -17.90 10.22 -11.79
C THR A 470 -18.07 11.51 -10.98
N LEU A 471 -18.79 11.43 -9.87
CA LEU A 471 -18.99 12.55 -8.96
C LEU A 471 -18.27 12.29 -7.64
N THR A 472 -17.44 13.23 -7.21
CA THR A 472 -16.58 13.06 -6.02
C THR A 472 -16.79 14.18 -5.01
N THR A 473 -16.73 13.83 -3.72
CA THR A 473 -16.92 14.75 -2.57
C THR A 473 -15.71 14.78 -1.63
N GLY A 474 -14.65 14.05 -1.97
CA GLY A 474 -13.48 13.87 -1.11
C GLY A 474 -12.38 13.08 -1.80
N GLN A 475 -11.70 12.24 -1.02
CA GLN A 475 -10.62 11.40 -1.52
C GLN A 475 -11.14 10.21 -2.34
N GLY A 476 -10.52 9.96 -3.49
CA GLY A 476 -10.84 8.84 -4.38
C GLY A 476 -11.98 9.08 -5.37
N MET A 477 -12.25 8.04 -6.16
CA MET A 477 -13.27 8.04 -7.20
C MET A 477 -14.52 7.29 -6.71
N SER A 478 -15.70 7.86 -6.95
CA SER A 478 -16.94 7.11 -6.75
C SER A 478 -17.26 6.28 -7.99
N ARG A 479 -18.24 5.39 -7.88
CA ARG A 479 -18.74 4.62 -9.03
C ARG A 479 -19.09 5.54 -10.20
N TYR A 480 -18.68 5.15 -11.40
CA TYR A 480 -19.01 5.84 -12.63
C TYR A 480 -20.53 5.97 -12.80
N TRP A 481 -20.93 7.12 -13.32
CA TRP A 481 -22.28 7.41 -13.73
C TRP A 481 -22.49 6.85 -15.13
N SER A 482 -23.66 6.24 -15.34
CA SER A 482 -24.05 5.77 -16.67
C SER A 482 -24.35 6.95 -17.59
N VAL A 483 -23.89 6.86 -18.83
CA VAL A 483 -24.24 7.79 -19.91
C VAL A 483 -25.51 7.27 -20.59
N THR A 484 -26.63 7.95 -20.43
CA THR A 484 -27.91 7.55 -21.05
C THR A 484 -28.06 8.11 -22.47
N SER A 485 -27.41 9.24 -22.75
CA SER A 485 -27.38 9.89 -24.06
C SER A 485 -26.07 10.66 -24.23
N GLY A 486 -25.52 10.68 -25.45
CA GLY A 486 -24.25 11.33 -25.80
C GLY A 486 -23.27 10.39 -26.53
N PRO A 487 -22.21 10.94 -27.16
CA PRO A 487 -21.26 10.12 -27.91
C PRO A 487 -20.31 9.35 -27.00
N SER A 488 -20.10 8.05 -27.26
CA SER A 488 -19.15 7.21 -26.50
C SER A 488 -17.69 7.65 -26.69
N THR A 489 -17.40 8.29 -27.82
CA THR A 489 -16.09 8.85 -28.16
C THR A 489 -16.29 10.25 -28.72
N LEU A 490 -15.59 11.22 -28.14
CA LEU A 490 -15.60 12.61 -28.55
C LEU A 490 -14.32 12.90 -29.34
N ALA A 491 -14.45 13.15 -30.64
CA ALA A 491 -13.32 13.50 -31.49
C ALA A 491 -12.58 14.75 -30.98
N GLY A 492 -11.34 14.94 -31.43
CA GLY A 492 -10.58 16.14 -31.12
C GLY A 492 -11.33 17.40 -31.56
N HIS A 493 -11.30 18.45 -30.74
CA HIS A 493 -12.00 19.72 -30.99
C HIS A 493 -13.53 19.63 -31.11
N ALA A 494 -14.14 18.48 -30.84
CA ALA A 494 -15.58 18.29 -30.95
C ALA A 494 -16.34 18.65 -29.66
N PHE A 495 -17.65 18.85 -29.81
CA PHE A 495 -18.59 19.06 -28.72
C PHE A 495 -19.60 17.91 -28.64
N GLY A 496 -19.94 17.49 -27.42
CA GLY A 496 -20.97 16.50 -27.15
C GLY A 496 -21.82 16.91 -25.94
N ARG A 497 -23.12 16.63 -26.01
CA ARG A 497 -24.04 16.73 -24.86
C ARG A 497 -24.23 15.35 -24.26
N TYR A 498 -24.06 15.25 -22.95
CA TYR A 498 -24.15 14.02 -22.19
C TYR A 498 -25.27 14.10 -21.15
N GLU A 499 -26.09 13.05 -21.10
CA GLU A 499 -27.03 12.82 -20.01
C GLU A 499 -26.46 11.73 -19.10
N LEU A 500 -26.26 12.07 -17.83
CA LEU A 500 -25.59 11.22 -16.85
C LEU A 500 -26.58 10.80 -15.76
N ARG A 501 -26.58 9.52 -15.42
CA ARG A 501 -27.40 8.97 -14.32
C ARG A 501 -26.51 8.27 -13.28
N PRO A 502 -26.71 8.55 -11.98
CA PRO A 502 -25.94 7.91 -10.92
C PRO A 502 -26.22 6.41 -10.84
N PRO A 503 -25.25 5.60 -10.39
CA PRO A 503 -25.31 4.14 -10.44
C PRO A 503 -26.46 3.55 -9.63
N ASP A 504 -26.77 4.11 -8.46
CA ASP A 504 -27.88 3.66 -7.61
C ASP A 504 -29.18 4.44 -7.88
N GLY A 505 -29.27 5.13 -9.04
CA GLY A 505 -30.42 5.94 -9.43
C GLY A 505 -30.56 7.28 -8.71
N THR A 506 -29.92 7.47 -7.55
CA THR A 506 -29.82 8.75 -6.85
C THR A 506 -28.46 8.92 -6.19
N PHE A 507 -27.86 10.11 -6.32
CA PHE A 507 -26.65 10.50 -5.59
C PHE A 507 -27.03 11.39 -4.41
N THR A 508 -26.70 10.95 -3.20
CA THR A 508 -27.00 11.70 -1.96
C THR A 508 -26.11 12.93 -1.88
N LEU A 509 -26.72 14.10 -1.69
CA LEU A 509 -25.97 15.35 -1.57
C LEU A 509 -25.19 15.40 -0.25
N PRO A 510 -23.92 15.82 -0.26
CA PRO A 510 -23.17 16.01 0.96
C PRO A 510 -23.68 17.24 1.73
N ARG A 511 -23.20 17.40 2.97
CA ARG A 511 -23.49 18.59 3.79
C ARG A 511 -23.04 19.87 3.09
N ALA A 512 -23.68 20.99 3.46
CA ALA A 512 -23.30 22.32 2.97
C ALA A 512 -21.79 22.57 3.19
N GLY A 513 -21.14 23.18 2.20
CA GLY A 513 -19.70 23.49 2.22
C GLY A 513 -18.78 22.37 1.71
N VAL A 514 -19.30 21.16 1.43
CA VAL A 514 -18.50 20.09 0.81
C VAL A 514 -18.38 20.32 -0.69
N ARG A 515 -17.15 20.41 -1.20
CA ARG A 515 -16.87 20.57 -2.63
C ARG A 515 -17.26 19.30 -3.39
N MET A 516 -18.13 19.45 -4.39
CA MET A 516 -18.50 18.38 -5.33
C MET A 516 -17.81 18.60 -6.66
N ARG A 517 -17.08 17.60 -7.16
CA ARG A 517 -16.41 17.67 -8.46
C ARG A 517 -16.94 16.58 -9.38
N LEU A 518 -17.49 16.98 -10.52
CA LEU A 518 -17.72 16.09 -11.65
C LEU A 518 -16.38 15.87 -12.34
N ARG A 519 -16.03 14.61 -12.55
CA ARG A 519 -14.78 14.20 -13.17
C ARG A 519 -15.07 13.35 -14.38
N ALA A 520 -14.25 13.52 -15.42
CA ALA A 520 -14.21 12.68 -16.60
C ALA A 520 -12.80 12.12 -16.76
N VAL A 521 -12.71 10.80 -16.90
CA VAL A 521 -11.45 10.09 -17.20
C VAL A 521 -11.52 9.42 -18.56
N SER A 522 -10.36 9.19 -19.17
CA SER A 522 -10.20 8.40 -20.39
C SER A 522 -8.90 7.62 -20.31
N ALA A 523 -8.88 6.39 -20.85
CA ALA A 523 -7.70 5.51 -20.81
C ALA A 523 -6.69 5.80 -21.93
N ALA A 524 -7.16 6.21 -23.12
CA ALA A 524 -6.34 6.38 -24.31
C ALA A 524 -6.58 7.74 -24.99
N PRO A 525 -5.69 8.74 -24.81
CA PRO A 525 -4.65 8.79 -23.77
C PRO A 525 -5.23 8.83 -22.35
N MET A 526 -4.38 8.52 -21.37
CA MET A 526 -4.73 8.54 -19.94
C MET A 526 -4.90 9.99 -19.46
N THR A 527 -6.14 10.42 -19.25
CA THR A 527 -6.47 11.82 -18.93
C THR A 527 -7.50 11.96 -17.81
N LEU A 528 -7.46 13.11 -17.13
CA LEU A 528 -8.48 13.55 -16.17
C LEU A 528 -8.91 14.96 -16.55
N SER A 529 -10.21 15.22 -16.51
CA SER A 529 -10.79 16.56 -16.49
C SER A 529 -11.81 16.65 -15.37
N SER A 530 -11.88 17.79 -14.68
CA SER A 530 -12.73 18.01 -13.51
C SER A 530 -13.42 19.36 -13.63
N THR A 531 -14.65 19.45 -13.13
CA THR A 531 -15.37 20.71 -12.98
C THR A 531 -16.15 20.70 -11.67
N ASP A 532 -16.24 21.86 -11.03
CA ASP A 532 -16.97 21.99 -9.76
C ASP A 532 -18.47 22.08 -10.01
N LEU A 533 -19.23 21.22 -9.33
CA LEU A 533 -20.67 21.20 -9.40
C LEU A 533 -21.23 22.24 -8.42
N HIS A 534 -21.70 23.36 -8.97
CA HIS A 534 -22.37 24.41 -8.21
C HIS A 534 -23.87 24.18 -8.27
N LEU A 535 -24.41 23.61 -7.19
CA LEU A 535 -25.85 23.45 -7.03
C LEU A 535 -26.41 24.70 -6.34
N PRO A 536 -27.37 25.43 -6.95
CA PRO A 536 -28.07 26.48 -6.23
C PRO A 536 -28.67 25.92 -4.94
N ALA A 537 -28.50 26.66 -3.84
CA ALA A 537 -29.01 26.30 -2.53
C ALA A 537 -30.52 26.08 -2.64
N THR A 538 -31.00 24.96 -2.09
CA THR A 538 -32.44 24.78 -1.86
C THR A 538 -32.89 25.90 -0.94
N ARG A 539 -33.75 26.80 -1.42
CA ARG A 539 -34.53 27.64 -0.52
C ARG A 539 -35.34 26.67 0.36
N PRO A 540 -35.29 26.82 1.70
CA PRO A 540 -36.01 25.95 2.62
C PRO A 540 -37.51 25.94 2.33
#